data_AF-A0A4Y2SVI4-F1
#
_entry.id   AF-A0A4Y2SVI4-F1
#
_cell.length_a   1.000
_cell.length_b   1.000
_cell.length_c   1.000
_cell.angle_alpha   90.00
_cell.angle_beta   90.00
_cell.angle_gamma   90.00
#
_symmetry.space_group_name_H-M   'P 1'
#
loop_
_entity.id
_entity.type
_entity.pdbx_description
1 polymer ?
#
loop_
_entity_poly.entity_id
_entity_poly.type
_entity_poly.pdbx_seq_one_letter_code
_entity_poly.pdbx_strand_id
1 'polypeptide(L)'
;MCTQIKKSSDYRSERRRYLLWLARHLPSESPLYREWPPSPRCLHETSYYLKKLYHKWRCHKYRLRFDQTARNRMREKVTASLLFRDRKSSYPKSVSHPFRGDYVRLRHNVKWKKIAAETGDQYVVFADIINKIARASGKCLQTLFVVSTSAMLVMDHRTLQIKYRIPATDIFRISLSPFMDDLAVFHVRSSEATRKKGDFLFETGHVIEIVTKLYLVIQNATGKPPEVNVATEFEANFGKENVVLAFKCAGLSEVQPGQVKIYRRGNRMEVVL
;
A
#
# COMPACT_ATOMS: atom_id res chain seq x y z
N MET A 1 1.25 53.83 42.00
CA MET A 1 0.45 52.68 42.51
C MET A 1 -0.89 52.48 41.77
N CYS A 2 -1.68 53.53 41.54
CA CYS A 2 -3.02 53.43 40.92
C CYS A 2 -3.02 52.90 39.45
N THR A 3 -2.00 53.23 38.65
CA THR A 3 -1.87 52.82 37.23
C THR A 3 -1.53 51.33 37.04
N GLN A 4 -0.77 50.73 37.96
CA GLN A 4 -0.45 49.30 37.94
C GLN A 4 -1.67 48.45 38.34
N ILE A 5 -2.47 48.92 39.29
CA ILE A 5 -3.70 48.26 39.73
C ILE A 5 -4.76 48.28 38.61
N LYS A 6 -4.93 49.41 37.89
CA LYS A 6 -5.81 49.49 36.71
C LYS A 6 -5.36 48.56 35.56
N LYS A 7 -4.06 48.54 35.22
CA LYS A 7 -3.53 47.61 34.18
C LYS A 7 -3.74 46.13 34.55
N SER A 8 -3.62 45.78 35.83
CA SER A 8 -3.85 44.42 36.34
C SER A 8 -5.32 43.98 36.25
N SER A 9 -6.26 44.88 36.60
CA SER A 9 -7.70 44.63 36.50
C SER A 9 -8.16 44.48 35.04
N ASP A 10 -7.63 45.34 34.16
CA ASP A 10 -7.93 45.34 32.72
C ASP A 10 -7.45 44.04 32.05
N TYR A 11 -6.21 43.62 32.31
CA TYR A 11 -5.68 42.34 31.85
C TYR A 11 -6.51 41.14 32.30
N ARG A 12 -6.97 41.11 33.55
CA ARG A 12 -7.81 40.01 34.06
C ARG A 12 -9.15 39.94 33.31
N SER A 13 -9.74 41.11 33.01
CA SER A 13 -10.99 41.20 32.26
C SER A 13 -10.83 40.78 30.79
N GLU A 14 -9.75 41.21 30.14
CA GLU A 14 -9.42 40.91 28.75
C GLU A 14 -9.08 39.43 28.57
N ARG A 15 -8.30 38.85 29.49
CA ARG A 15 -8.02 37.41 29.54
C ARG A 15 -9.31 36.60 29.64
N ARG A 16 -10.22 36.96 30.55
CA ARG A 16 -11.50 36.24 30.70
C ARG A 16 -12.34 36.33 29.42
N ARG A 17 -12.44 37.53 28.84
CA ARG A 17 -13.19 37.77 27.59
C ARG A 17 -12.61 36.95 26.43
N TYR A 18 -11.28 36.96 26.28
CA TYR A 18 -10.59 36.21 25.23
C TYR A 18 -10.79 34.69 25.38
N LEU A 19 -10.62 34.13 26.58
CA LEU A 19 -10.77 32.68 26.80
C LEU A 19 -12.22 32.21 26.56
N LEU A 20 -13.22 32.97 27.02
CA LEU A 20 -14.62 32.64 26.79
C LEU A 20 -15.01 32.76 25.31
N TRP A 21 -14.47 33.78 24.63
CA TRP A 21 -14.66 33.95 23.20
C TRP A 21 -14.00 32.80 22.43
N LEU A 22 -12.73 32.48 22.73
CA LEU A 22 -11.97 31.41 22.08
C LEU A 22 -12.66 30.05 22.25
N ALA A 23 -13.20 29.74 23.44
CA ALA A 23 -13.91 28.49 23.68
C ALA A 23 -15.12 28.28 22.75
N ARG A 24 -15.76 29.37 22.31
CA ARG A 24 -16.88 29.35 21.36
C ARG A 24 -16.45 29.40 19.88
N HIS A 25 -15.20 29.76 19.62
CA HIS A 25 -14.65 29.96 18.27
C HIS A 25 -13.44 29.05 18.01
N LEU A 26 -13.40 27.88 18.65
CA LEU A 26 -12.33 26.92 18.40
C LEU A 26 -12.38 26.46 16.93
N PRO A 27 -11.22 26.32 16.27
CA PRO A 27 -11.16 25.92 14.88
C PRO A 27 -11.62 24.47 14.68
N SER A 28 -11.70 24.02 13.42
CA SER A 28 -12.06 22.63 13.10
C SER A 28 -11.23 21.60 13.86
N GLU A 29 -11.88 20.52 14.30
CA GLU A 29 -11.22 19.37 14.93
C GLU A 29 -10.33 18.58 13.94
N SER A 30 -10.46 18.82 12.64
CA SER A 30 -9.63 18.19 11.62
C SER A 30 -8.15 18.46 11.89
N PRO A 31 -7.29 17.43 12.03
CA PRO A 31 -5.85 17.62 12.22
C PRO A 31 -5.17 18.45 11.13
N LEU A 32 -5.76 18.53 9.94
CA LEU A 32 -5.22 19.26 8.79
C LEU A 32 -5.54 20.75 8.80
N TYR A 33 -6.51 21.20 9.59
CA TYR A 33 -6.94 22.61 9.58
C TYR A 33 -5.88 23.53 10.19
N ARG A 34 -5.42 24.54 9.45
CA ARG A 34 -4.21 25.33 9.82
C ARG A 34 -4.49 26.65 10.55
N GLU A 35 -5.70 27.18 10.39
CA GLU A 35 -6.03 28.52 10.90
C GLU A 35 -6.24 28.51 12.42
N TRP A 36 -6.01 29.67 13.05
CA TRP A 36 -6.20 29.88 14.48
C TRP A 36 -6.83 31.26 14.71
N PRO A 37 -7.83 31.37 15.61
CA PRO A 37 -8.50 32.64 15.85
C PRO A 37 -7.54 33.75 16.33
N PRO A 38 -7.77 35.02 15.95
CA PRO A 38 -6.96 36.15 16.41
C PRO A 38 -7.00 36.31 17.94
N SER A 39 -5.99 36.99 18.49
CA SER A 39 -5.90 37.26 19.92
C SER A 39 -5.43 38.70 20.20
N PRO A 40 -5.81 39.30 21.34
CA PRO A 40 -5.26 40.59 21.74
C PRO A 40 -3.75 40.54 21.95
N ARG A 41 -3.06 41.68 21.71
CA ARG A 41 -1.59 41.77 21.76
C ARG A 41 -1.00 41.28 23.09
N CYS A 42 -1.64 41.63 24.21
CA CYS A 42 -1.23 41.24 25.55
C CYS A 42 -1.36 39.72 25.81
N LEU A 43 -2.07 38.98 24.96
CA LEU A 43 -2.35 37.54 25.09
C LEU A 43 -1.77 36.71 23.95
N HIS A 44 -0.95 37.28 23.06
CA HIS A 44 -0.34 36.56 21.93
C HIS A 44 0.40 35.29 22.38
N GLU A 45 1.20 35.39 23.44
CA GLU A 45 1.94 34.25 23.99
C GLU A 45 1.00 33.17 24.52
N THR A 46 -0.03 33.56 25.28
CA THR A 46 -1.07 32.65 25.76
C THR A 46 -1.79 31.97 24.59
N SER A 47 -2.18 32.73 23.57
CA SER A 47 -2.84 32.23 22.37
C SER A 47 -1.97 31.20 21.63
N TYR A 48 -0.67 31.44 21.53
CA TYR A 48 0.29 30.53 20.94
C TYR A 48 0.36 29.18 21.68
N TYR A 49 0.41 29.19 23.01
CA TYR A 49 0.40 27.96 23.80
C TYR A 49 -0.95 27.23 23.71
N LEU A 50 -2.07 27.97 23.73
CA LEU A 50 -3.41 27.40 23.55
C LEU A 50 -3.56 26.75 22.17
N LYS A 51 -3.03 27.36 21.10
CA LYS A 51 -2.98 26.78 19.76
C LYS A 51 -2.26 25.44 19.77
N LYS A 52 -1.08 25.37 20.41
CA LYS A 52 -0.29 24.13 20.53
C LYS A 52 -1.03 23.06 21.32
N LEU A 53 -1.63 23.42 22.46
CA LEU A 53 -2.41 22.51 23.29
C LEU A 53 -3.62 21.96 22.54
N TYR A 54 -4.39 22.84 21.88
CA TYR A 54 -5.55 22.46 21.09
C TYR A 54 -5.16 21.53 19.94
N HIS A 55 -4.07 21.84 19.22
CA HIS A 55 -3.58 20.98 18.15
C HIS A 55 -3.17 19.59 18.67
N LYS A 56 -2.43 19.51 19.78
CA LYS A 56 -2.08 18.22 20.41
C LYS A 56 -3.33 17.43 20.81
N TRP A 57 -4.28 18.09 21.46
CA TRP A 57 -5.54 17.49 21.91
C TRP A 57 -6.37 16.96 20.74
N ARG A 58 -6.61 17.75 19.68
CA ARG A 58 -7.43 17.29 18.55
C ARG A 58 -6.75 16.18 17.77
N CYS A 59 -5.41 16.20 17.65
CA CYS A 59 -4.65 15.12 17.04
C CYS A 59 -4.74 13.83 17.88
N HIS A 60 -4.70 13.94 19.22
CA HIS A 60 -4.93 12.81 20.11
C HIS A 60 -6.36 12.28 19.97
N LYS A 61 -7.37 13.15 20.04
CA LYS A 61 -8.80 12.80 19.83
C LYS A 61 -9.03 12.12 18.49
N TYR A 62 -8.41 12.60 17.41
CA TYR A 62 -8.47 11.98 16.10
C TYR A 62 -7.90 10.56 16.12
N ARG A 63 -6.69 10.37 16.68
CA ARG A 63 -6.05 9.04 16.76
C ARG A 63 -6.87 8.04 17.60
N LEU A 64 -7.54 8.50 18.66
CA LEU A 64 -8.39 7.66 19.50
C LEU A 64 -9.62 7.10 18.77
N ARG A 65 -10.06 7.70 17.66
CA ARG A 65 -11.20 7.20 16.87
C ARG A 65 -10.88 5.94 16.06
N PHE A 66 -9.60 5.60 15.91
CA PHE A 66 -9.18 4.48 15.07
C PHE A 66 -8.76 3.30 15.93
N ASP A 67 -9.37 2.14 15.69
CA ASP A 67 -8.93 0.86 16.22
C ASP A 67 -7.64 0.39 15.52
N GLN A 68 -7.07 -0.75 15.96
CA GLN A 68 -5.86 -1.28 15.34
C GLN A 68 -6.07 -1.65 13.86
N THR A 69 -7.26 -2.14 13.50
CA THR A 69 -7.58 -2.54 12.13
C THR A 69 -7.58 -1.33 11.20
N ALA A 70 -8.25 -0.24 11.58
CA ALA A 70 -8.29 0.98 10.79
C ALA A 70 -6.90 1.64 10.72
N ARG A 71 -6.10 1.59 11.79
CA ARG A 71 -4.69 2.02 11.74
C ARG A 71 -3.87 1.21 10.73
N ASN A 72 -4.05 -0.10 10.70
CA ASN A 72 -3.37 -0.96 9.73
C ASN A 72 -3.80 -0.63 8.29
N ARG A 73 -5.09 -0.42 8.03
CA ARG A 73 -5.60 0.01 6.71
C ARG A 73 -5.01 1.36 6.28
N MET A 74 -4.94 2.33 7.19
CA MET A 74 -4.28 3.61 6.91
C MET A 74 -2.79 3.44 6.61
N ARG A 75 -2.09 2.60 7.39
CA ARG A 75 -0.67 2.28 7.15
C ARG A 75 -0.47 1.71 5.76
N GLU A 76 -1.32 0.76 5.34
CA GLU A 76 -1.28 0.22 3.97
C GLU A 76 -1.43 1.32 2.91
N LYS A 77 -2.42 2.22 3.05
CA LYS A 77 -2.62 3.29 2.07
C LYS A 77 -1.49 4.32 2.04
N VAL A 78 -0.89 4.63 3.19
CA VAL A 78 0.31 5.47 3.27
C VAL A 78 1.49 4.78 2.57
N THR A 79 1.73 3.49 2.83
CA THR A 79 2.76 2.72 2.13
C THR A 79 2.52 2.72 0.63
N ALA A 80 1.28 2.47 0.17
CA ALA A 80 0.94 2.55 -1.25
C ALA A 80 1.26 3.93 -1.85
N SER A 81 0.97 5.01 -1.12
CA SER A 81 1.35 6.37 -1.55
C SER A 81 2.85 6.53 -1.70
N LEU A 82 3.65 6.04 -0.76
CA LEU A 82 5.10 6.15 -0.82
C LEU A 82 5.68 5.35 -1.99
N LEU A 83 5.08 4.22 -2.32
CA LEU A 83 5.54 3.34 -3.38
C LEU A 83 5.17 3.86 -4.78
N PHE A 84 3.95 4.36 -4.96
CA PHE A 84 3.36 4.51 -6.30
C PHE A 84 2.96 5.93 -6.69
N ARG A 85 2.82 6.85 -5.73
CA ARG A 85 2.44 8.23 -6.04
C ARG A 85 3.48 8.82 -6.99
N ASP A 86 2.98 9.40 -8.08
CA ASP A 86 3.78 10.02 -9.14
C ASP A 86 4.74 9.05 -9.88
N ARG A 87 4.62 7.73 -9.65
CA ARG A 87 5.44 6.66 -10.27
C ARG A 87 4.62 5.67 -11.09
N LYS A 88 3.37 5.39 -10.69
CA LYS A 88 2.45 4.47 -11.36
C LYS A 88 1.16 5.19 -11.74
N SER A 89 0.82 5.21 -13.02
CA SER A 89 -0.33 5.96 -13.54
C SER A 89 -1.68 5.47 -12.99
N SER A 90 -1.80 4.18 -12.61
CA SER A 90 -3.02 3.62 -12.02
C SER A 90 -3.20 3.95 -10.53
N TYR A 91 -2.20 4.53 -9.84
CA TYR A 91 -2.26 4.81 -8.41
C TYR A 91 -3.40 5.76 -8.00
N PRO A 92 -3.65 6.91 -8.66
CA PRO A 92 -4.70 7.84 -8.22
C PRO A 92 -6.08 7.20 -8.14
N LYS A 93 -6.42 6.33 -9.10
CA LYS A 93 -7.69 5.57 -9.10
C LYS A 93 -7.80 4.62 -7.91
N SER A 94 -6.68 4.10 -7.42
CA SER A 94 -6.67 3.20 -6.26
C SER A 94 -6.98 3.90 -4.95
N VAL A 95 -6.79 5.22 -4.83
CA VAL A 95 -6.83 5.94 -3.53
C VAL A 95 -8.20 5.82 -2.85
N SER A 96 -9.28 6.03 -3.59
CA SER A 96 -10.66 5.95 -3.07
C SER A 96 -11.15 4.53 -2.79
N HIS A 97 -10.47 3.51 -3.33
CA HIS A 97 -10.86 2.11 -3.19
C HIS A 97 -10.22 1.47 -1.95
N PRO A 98 -10.99 1.00 -0.96
CA PRO A 98 -10.44 0.33 0.22
C PRO A 98 -9.76 -0.99 -0.14
N PHE A 99 -8.63 -1.28 0.51
CA PHE A 99 -8.00 -2.60 0.40
C PHE A 99 -8.80 -3.66 1.15
N ARG A 100 -9.12 -4.78 0.49
CA ARG A 100 -9.98 -5.84 1.04
C ARG A 100 -9.18 -7.03 1.58
N GLY A 101 -8.07 -7.36 0.94
CA GLY A 101 -7.23 -8.52 1.23
C GLY A 101 -7.82 -9.81 0.65
N ASP A 102 -8.92 -10.31 1.22
CA ASP A 102 -9.49 -11.61 0.85
C ASP A 102 -10.72 -11.44 -0.06
N TYR A 103 -10.49 -11.54 -1.37
CA TYR A 103 -11.51 -11.38 -2.40
C TYR A 103 -12.34 -12.64 -2.60
N VAL A 104 -11.72 -13.81 -2.41
CA VAL A 104 -12.33 -15.13 -2.62
C VAL A 104 -12.85 -15.80 -1.33
N ARG A 105 -12.78 -15.09 -0.20
CA ARG A 105 -13.17 -15.59 1.14
C ARG A 105 -12.39 -16.86 1.54
N LEU A 106 -11.12 -16.95 1.15
CA LEU A 106 -10.26 -18.10 1.39
C LEU A 106 -10.15 -18.43 2.89
N ARG A 107 -10.17 -17.41 3.77
CA ARG A 107 -10.10 -17.58 5.23
C ARG A 107 -11.22 -18.46 5.80
N HIS A 108 -12.38 -18.50 5.14
CA HIS A 108 -13.54 -19.28 5.57
C HIS A 108 -13.57 -20.69 4.95
N ASN A 109 -12.72 -20.97 3.95
CA ASN A 109 -12.71 -22.24 3.24
C ASN A 109 -12.15 -23.37 4.12
N VAL A 110 -12.93 -24.43 4.31
CA VAL A 110 -12.59 -25.56 5.19
C VAL A 110 -11.37 -26.34 4.68
N LYS A 111 -11.24 -26.53 3.37
CA LYS A 111 -10.07 -27.22 2.78
C LYS A 111 -8.80 -26.39 2.96
N TRP A 112 -8.88 -25.07 2.75
CA TRP A 112 -7.76 -24.16 3.01
C TRP A 112 -7.29 -24.23 4.46
N LYS A 113 -8.20 -24.23 5.45
CA LYS A 113 -7.82 -24.30 6.87
C LYS A 113 -6.93 -25.51 7.19
N LYS A 114 -7.18 -26.66 6.56
CA LYS A 114 -6.33 -27.87 6.70
C LYS A 114 -4.95 -27.65 6.08
N ILE A 115 -4.90 -27.20 4.83
CA ILE A 115 -3.66 -26.90 4.09
C ILE A 115 -2.81 -25.85 4.84
N ALA A 116 -3.46 -24.80 5.36
CA ALA A 116 -2.81 -23.71 6.07
C ALA A 116 -2.23 -24.16 7.43
N ALA A 117 -2.84 -25.17 8.08
CA ALA A 117 -2.29 -25.77 9.28
C ALA A 117 -0.99 -26.55 8.98
N GLU A 118 -0.96 -27.31 7.88
CA GLU A 118 0.22 -28.07 7.44
C GLU A 118 1.38 -27.18 6.97
N THR A 119 1.06 -26.07 6.30
CA THR A 119 2.06 -25.16 5.71
C THR A 119 2.47 -24.00 6.61
N GLY A 120 1.76 -23.79 7.73
CA GLY A 120 1.96 -22.63 8.61
C GLY A 120 1.45 -21.30 8.04
N ASP A 121 0.62 -21.32 6.99
CA ASP A 121 0.12 -20.14 6.27
C ASP A 121 -1.28 -19.67 6.72
N GLN A 122 -1.57 -19.82 8.01
CA GLN A 122 -2.91 -19.59 8.60
C GLN A 122 -3.41 -18.14 8.43
N TYR A 123 -2.51 -17.17 8.54
CA TYR A 123 -2.84 -15.75 8.49
C TYR A 123 -2.79 -15.21 7.06
N VAL A 124 -3.91 -15.34 6.33
CA VAL A 124 -4.06 -14.81 4.97
C VAL A 124 -4.18 -13.29 5.00
N VAL A 125 -3.22 -12.60 4.37
CA VAL A 125 -3.18 -11.15 4.19
C VAL A 125 -3.91 -10.75 2.90
N PHE A 126 -3.71 -11.51 1.83
CA PHE A 126 -4.37 -11.32 0.54
C PHE A 126 -4.72 -12.66 -0.12
N ALA A 127 -5.85 -12.74 -0.81
CA ALA A 127 -6.21 -13.89 -1.66
C ALA A 127 -7.14 -13.45 -2.79
N ASP A 128 -6.78 -13.77 -4.03
CA ASP A 128 -7.58 -13.50 -5.23
C ASP A 128 -7.27 -14.49 -6.37
N ILE A 129 -8.19 -14.64 -7.32
CA ILE A 129 -7.96 -15.38 -8.57
C ILE A 129 -7.41 -14.40 -9.60
N ILE A 130 -6.14 -14.59 -9.99
CA ILE A 130 -5.43 -13.70 -10.89
C ILE A 130 -4.81 -14.47 -12.06
N ASN A 131 -4.30 -13.74 -13.04
CA ASN A 131 -3.66 -14.32 -14.20
C ASN A 131 -2.15 -14.43 -13.99
N LYS A 132 -1.62 -15.65 -14.00
CA LYS A 132 -0.17 -15.90 -14.10
C LYS A 132 0.22 -15.92 -15.56
N ILE A 133 1.23 -15.14 -15.93
CA ILE A 133 1.72 -15.08 -17.30
C ILE A 133 2.80 -16.15 -17.52
N ALA A 134 2.60 -16.97 -18.55
CA ALA A 134 3.52 -18.01 -18.93
C ALA A 134 4.80 -17.40 -19.54
N ARG A 135 5.95 -17.69 -18.93
CA ARG A 135 7.26 -17.16 -19.33
C ARG A 135 7.61 -17.43 -20.80
N ALA A 136 7.22 -18.58 -21.33
CA ALA A 136 7.56 -18.98 -22.70
C ALA A 136 6.67 -18.31 -23.75
N SER A 137 5.39 -18.11 -23.46
CA SER A 137 4.38 -17.77 -24.48
C SER A 137 3.64 -16.46 -24.22
N GLY A 138 3.78 -15.84 -23.05
CA GLY A 138 2.98 -14.68 -22.65
C GLY A 138 1.51 -15.01 -22.33
N LYS A 139 1.08 -16.27 -22.45
CA LYS A 139 -0.31 -16.67 -22.19
C LYS A 139 -0.67 -16.58 -20.71
N CYS A 140 -1.85 -16.05 -20.42
CA CYS A 140 -2.40 -15.98 -19.07
C CYS A 140 -2.99 -17.32 -18.63
N LEU A 141 -2.71 -17.71 -17.40
CA LEU A 141 -3.29 -18.87 -16.72
C LEU A 141 -3.91 -18.42 -15.40
N GLN A 142 -5.21 -18.66 -15.24
CA GLN A 142 -5.90 -18.37 -13.98
C GLN A 142 -5.36 -19.22 -12.83
N THR A 143 -4.96 -18.56 -11.76
CA THR A 143 -4.39 -19.17 -10.56
C THR A 143 -4.94 -18.47 -9.33
N LEU A 144 -5.09 -19.20 -8.23
CA LEU A 144 -5.33 -18.59 -6.93
C LEU A 144 -3.99 -18.08 -6.40
N PHE A 145 -3.90 -16.78 -6.17
CA PHE A 145 -2.74 -16.12 -5.58
C PHE A 145 -3.03 -15.76 -4.14
N VAL A 146 -2.16 -16.17 -3.23
CA VAL A 146 -2.33 -15.99 -1.79
C VAL A 146 -1.08 -15.36 -1.21
N VAL A 147 -1.24 -14.36 -0.36
CA VAL A 147 -0.18 -13.82 0.48
C VAL A 147 -0.55 -14.13 1.93
N SER A 148 0.25 -14.95 2.59
CA SER A 148 0.19 -15.16 4.04
C SER A 148 1.14 -14.17 4.74
N THR A 149 1.22 -14.24 6.07
CA THR A 149 2.25 -13.49 6.83
C THR A 149 3.67 -14.01 6.63
N SER A 150 3.86 -15.15 5.97
CA SER A 150 5.17 -15.82 5.83
C SER A 150 5.56 -16.14 4.39
N ALA A 151 4.61 -16.22 3.45
CA ALA A 151 4.87 -16.64 2.08
C ALA A 151 3.88 -16.06 1.05
N MET A 152 4.33 -16.03 -0.21
CA MET A 152 3.52 -15.89 -1.40
C MET A 152 3.23 -17.29 -1.97
N LEU A 153 1.97 -17.65 -2.14
CA LEU A 153 1.56 -18.94 -2.70
C LEU A 153 0.85 -18.76 -4.03
N VAL A 154 1.12 -19.70 -4.93
CA VAL A 154 0.47 -19.83 -6.23
C VAL A 154 -0.17 -21.19 -6.27
N MET A 155 -1.49 -21.20 -6.35
CA MET A 155 -2.31 -22.38 -6.16
C MET A 155 -3.26 -22.58 -7.34
N ASP A 156 -3.68 -23.82 -7.54
CA ASP A 156 -4.82 -24.09 -8.41
C ASP A 156 -6.11 -23.51 -7.80
N HIS A 157 -6.84 -22.70 -8.56
CA HIS A 157 -8.04 -22.03 -8.04
C HIS A 157 -9.23 -22.97 -7.83
N ARG A 158 -9.21 -24.18 -8.42
CA ARG A 158 -10.29 -25.16 -8.29
C ARG A 158 -9.95 -26.21 -7.24
N THR A 159 -8.75 -26.77 -7.30
CA THR A 159 -8.36 -27.88 -6.41
C THR A 159 -7.69 -27.41 -5.13
N LEU A 160 -7.27 -26.15 -5.04
CA LEU A 160 -6.43 -25.60 -3.97
C LEU A 160 -5.06 -26.30 -3.84
N GLN A 161 -4.62 -27.01 -4.87
CA GLN A 161 -3.29 -27.59 -4.88
C GLN A 161 -2.23 -26.48 -4.96
N ILE A 162 -1.29 -26.47 -4.01
CA ILE A 162 -0.16 -25.55 -4.01
C ILE A 162 0.79 -25.94 -5.15
N LYS A 163 0.97 -25.04 -6.12
CA LYS A 163 1.95 -25.21 -7.21
C LYS A 163 3.30 -24.62 -6.81
N TYR A 164 3.27 -23.48 -6.12
CA TYR A 164 4.46 -22.81 -5.61
C TYR A 164 4.18 -22.18 -4.26
N ARG A 165 5.12 -22.32 -3.34
CA ARG A 165 5.16 -21.61 -2.06
C ARG A 165 6.50 -20.92 -1.97
N ILE A 166 6.50 -19.60 -2.03
CA ILE A 166 7.70 -18.75 -2.02
C ILE A 166 7.74 -18.05 -0.66
N PRO A 167 8.70 -18.37 0.22
CA PRO A 167 8.88 -17.64 1.48
C PRO A 167 9.07 -16.14 1.23
N ALA A 168 8.53 -15.30 2.11
CA ALA A 168 8.67 -13.84 2.01
C ALA A 168 10.15 -13.41 2.02
N THR A 169 11.01 -14.16 2.71
CA THR A 169 12.47 -13.96 2.76
C THR A 169 13.15 -14.08 1.39
N ASP A 170 12.55 -14.84 0.48
CA ASP A 170 13.12 -15.13 -0.83
C ASP A 170 12.72 -14.08 -1.87
N ILE A 171 11.79 -13.17 -1.57
CA ILE A 171 11.33 -12.14 -2.50
C ILE A 171 12.11 -10.86 -2.21
N PHE A 172 13.00 -10.47 -3.12
CA PHE A 172 13.92 -9.35 -2.89
C PHE A 172 13.55 -8.07 -3.65
N ARG A 173 12.80 -8.20 -4.75
CA ARG A 173 12.38 -7.07 -5.58
C ARG A 173 11.01 -7.32 -6.19
N ILE A 174 10.24 -6.26 -6.38
CA ILE A 174 8.99 -6.26 -7.13
C ILE A 174 9.09 -5.17 -8.21
N SER A 175 8.96 -5.53 -9.48
CA SER A 175 9.02 -4.60 -10.61
C SER A 175 7.67 -4.40 -11.26
N LEU A 176 7.37 -3.16 -11.63
CA LEU A 176 6.16 -2.76 -12.34
C LEU A 176 6.50 -1.80 -13.48
N SER A 177 5.59 -1.64 -14.41
CA SER A 177 5.63 -0.55 -15.39
C SER A 177 5.06 0.74 -14.81
N PRO A 178 5.39 1.94 -15.32
CA PRO A 178 4.79 3.21 -14.87
C PRO A 178 3.38 3.46 -15.44
N PHE A 179 2.89 2.63 -16.37
CA PHE A 179 1.70 2.89 -17.17
C PHE A 179 0.38 2.52 -16.46
N MET A 180 -0.76 2.62 -17.15
CA MET A 180 -2.06 2.14 -16.67
C MET A 180 -2.29 0.67 -17.06
N ASP A 181 -1.41 -0.19 -16.58
CA ASP A 181 -1.51 -1.66 -16.67
C ASP A 181 -1.67 -2.31 -15.29
N ASP A 182 -1.98 -3.61 -15.32
CA ASP A 182 -2.24 -4.45 -14.16
C ASP A 182 -1.13 -5.49 -13.91
N LEU A 183 0.10 -5.24 -14.41
CA LEU A 183 1.20 -6.19 -14.37
C LEU A 183 2.17 -5.94 -13.21
N ALA A 184 2.64 -7.03 -12.61
CA ALA A 184 3.74 -7.01 -11.65
C ALA A 184 4.64 -8.24 -11.77
N VAL A 185 5.94 -8.03 -11.54
CA VAL A 185 6.97 -9.06 -11.54
C VAL A 185 7.52 -9.21 -10.14
N PHE A 186 7.50 -10.43 -9.62
CA PHE A 186 8.01 -10.77 -8.30
C PHE A 186 9.35 -11.48 -8.48
N HIS A 187 10.43 -10.79 -8.11
CA HIS A 187 11.78 -11.30 -8.24
C HIS A 187 12.16 -12.13 -7.02
N VAL A 188 12.54 -13.37 -7.28
CA VAL A 188 12.80 -14.35 -6.22
C VAL A 188 14.26 -14.78 -6.24
N ARG A 189 14.84 -14.93 -5.05
CA ARG A 189 16.16 -15.54 -4.89
C ARG A 189 16.09 -16.98 -5.36
N SER A 190 17.17 -17.44 -5.98
CA SER A 190 17.32 -18.84 -6.35
C SER A 190 17.50 -19.69 -5.09
N SER A 191 16.45 -20.40 -4.69
CA SER A 191 16.46 -21.48 -3.70
C SER A 191 16.15 -22.80 -4.39
N GLU A 192 16.35 -23.96 -3.76
CA GLU A 192 16.08 -25.27 -4.39
C GLU A 192 14.66 -25.36 -5.00
N ALA A 193 13.67 -24.74 -4.35
CA ALA A 193 12.29 -24.69 -4.81
C ALA A 193 12.05 -23.76 -6.03
N THR A 194 12.87 -22.70 -6.19
CA THR A 194 12.69 -21.67 -7.25
C THR A 194 13.73 -21.76 -8.36
N ARG A 195 14.83 -22.51 -8.15
CA ARG A 195 16.02 -22.61 -9.03
C ARG A 195 15.69 -22.91 -10.49
N LYS A 196 14.63 -23.68 -10.75
CA LYS A 196 14.22 -24.06 -12.12
C LYS A 196 13.24 -23.08 -12.79
N LYS A 197 12.70 -22.10 -12.07
CA LYS A 197 11.57 -21.28 -12.54
C LYS A 197 11.85 -19.78 -12.55
N GLY A 198 12.66 -19.27 -11.61
CA GLY A 198 12.92 -17.84 -11.48
C GLY A 198 11.68 -17.01 -11.15
N ASP A 199 11.65 -15.78 -11.64
CA ASP A 199 10.71 -14.70 -11.31
C ASP A 199 9.29 -14.97 -11.81
N PHE A 200 8.30 -14.44 -11.09
CA PHE A 200 6.89 -14.66 -11.39
C PHE A 200 6.25 -13.41 -11.96
N LEU A 201 5.46 -13.58 -13.02
CA LEU A 201 4.78 -12.51 -13.73
C LEU A 201 3.27 -12.69 -13.59
N PHE A 202 2.56 -11.67 -13.10
CA PHE A 202 1.12 -11.71 -12.90
C PHE A 202 0.42 -10.47 -13.45
N GLU A 203 -0.81 -10.67 -13.88
CA GLU A 203 -1.79 -9.65 -14.25
C GLU A 203 -2.97 -9.69 -13.26
N THR A 204 -3.32 -8.55 -12.69
CA THR A 204 -4.35 -8.42 -11.65
C THR A 204 -4.86 -7.00 -11.50
N GLY A 205 -6.20 -6.83 -11.45
CA GLY A 205 -6.83 -5.54 -11.15
C GLY A 205 -6.57 -5.01 -9.74
N HIS A 206 -5.87 -5.78 -8.89
CA HIS A 206 -5.51 -5.41 -7.53
C HIS A 206 -3.99 -5.18 -7.36
N VAL A 207 -3.27 -4.82 -8.43
CA VAL A 207 -1.80 -4.72 -8.43
C VAL A 207 -1.24 -3.81 -7.33
N ILE A 208 -1.84 -2.64 -7.11
CA ILE A 208 -1.41 -1.69 -6.07
C ILE A 208 -1.56 -2.31 -4.67
N GLU A 209 -2.66 -3.02 -4.44
CA GLU A 209 -2.94 -3.66 -3.15
C GLU A 209 -1.99 -4.83 -2.88
N ILE A 210 -1.82 -5.72 -3.86
CA ILE A 210 -0.96 -6.90 -3.73
C ILE A 210 0.47 -6.49 -3.42
N VAL A 211 1.04 -5.56 -4.20
CA VAL A 211 2.43 -5.14 -4.01
C VAL A 211 2.59 -4.43 -2.67
N THR A 212 1.64 -3.58 -2.26
CA THR A 212 1.70 -2.91 -0.96
C THR A 212 1.64 -3.90 0.20
N LYS A 213 0.73 -4.87 0.15
CA LYS A 213 0.58 -5.88 1.21
C LYS A 213 1.80 -6.78 1.28
N LEU A 214 2.30 -7.25 0.13
CA LEU A 214 3.49 -8.10 0.09
C LEU A 214 4.75 -7.34 0.56
N TYR A 215 4.91 -6.07 0.19
CA TYR A 215 5.97 -5.20 0.70
C TYR A 215 5.99 -5.18 2.24
N LEU A 216 4.83 -4.98 2.87
CA LEU A 216 4.70 -4.96 4.32
C LEU A 216 4.95 -6.35 4.94
N VAL A 217 4.49 -7.43 4.31
CA VAL A 217 4.77 -8.79 4.77
C VAL A 217 6.26 -9.08 4.77
N ILE A 218 6.97 -8.77 3.67
CA ILE A 218 8.42 -8.98 3.55
C ILE A 218 9.18 -8.13 4.55
N GLN A 219 8.80 -6.86 4.70
CA GLN A 219 9.40 -5.96 5.70
C GLN A 219 9.26 -6.50 7.12
N ASN A 220 8.08 -7.03 7.47
CA ASN A 220 7.85 -7.63 8.80
C ASN A 220 8.63 -8.93 8.99
N ALA A 221 8.76 -9.76 7.95
CA ALA A 221 9.43 -11.05 8.02
C ALA A 221 10.97 -10.94 8.07
N THR A 222 11.55 -9.93 7.42
CA THR A 222 13.01 -9.81 7.24
C THR A 222 13.62 -8.60 7.94
N GLY A 223 12.80 -7.69 8.45
CA GLY A 223 13.23 -6.39 8.97
C GLY A 223 13.63 -5.37 7.89
N LYS A 224 13.68 -5.77 6.61
CA LYS A 224 14.01 -4.90 5.48
C LYS A 224 12.95 -5.02 4.38
N PRO A 225 12.46 -3.92 3.80
CA PRO A 225 11.53 -4.01 2.69
C PRO A 225 12.20 -4.55 1.42
N PRO A 226 11.44 -5.16 0.49
CA PRO A 226 11.94 -5.47 -0.84
C PRO A 226 12.13 -4.19 -1.64
N GLU A 227 12.98 -4.24 -2.66
CA GLU A 227 13.08 -3.16 -3.63
C GLU A 227 11.78 -3.08 -4.46
N VAL A 228 11.27 -1.88 -4.71
CA VAL A 228 10.13 -1.66 -5.62
C VAL A 228 10.59 -0.81 -6.79
N ASN A 229 10.78 -1.47 -7.93
CA ASN A 229 11.22 -0.85 -9.18
C ASN A 229 10.00 -0.51 -10.05
N VAL A 230 9.95 0.71 -10.56
CA VAL A 230 8.90 1.14 -11.50
C VAL A 230 9.60 1.74 -12.70
N ALA A 231 9.65 0.98 -13.80
CA ALA A 231 10.43 1.32 -14.98
C ALA A 231 9.77 0.77 -16.25
N THR A 232 10.04 1.41 -17.39
CA THR A 232 9.54 0.96 -18.70
C THR A 232 10.27 -0.26 -19.24
N GLU A 233 11.44 -0.57 -18.69
CA GLU A 233 12.24 -1.74 -19.05
C GLU A 233 12.99 -2.26 -17.82
N PHE A 234 13.04 -3.58 -17.64
CA PHE A 234 13.83 -4.24 -16.61
C PHE A 234 14.01 -5.74 -16.90
N GLU A 235 15.01 -6.36 -16.27
CA GLU A 235 15.28 -7.79 -16.41
C GLU A 235 14.45 -8.65 -15.44
N ALA A 236 13.99 -9.80 -15.93
CA ALA A 236 13.46 -10.88 -15.11
C ALA A 236 14.19 -12.20 -15.42
N ASN A 237 14.50 -12.94 -14.37
CA ASN A 237 15.11 -14.26 -14.46
C ASN A 237 14.03 -15.32 -14.70
N PHE A 238 14.05 -16.03 -15.83
CA PHE A 238 13.09 -17.09 -16.14
C PHE A 238 13.68 -18.50 -15.93
N GLY A 239 14.61 -18.63 -15.00
CA GLY A 239 15.29 -19.86 -14.57
C GLY A 239 16.42 -20.27 -15.51
N LYS A 240 16.14 -20.37 -16.81
CA LYS A 240 17.14 -20.74 -17.83
C LYS A 240 17.93 -19.55 -18.37
N GLU A 241 17.29 -18.39 -18.41
CA GLU A 241 17.82 -17.18 -19.03
C GLU A 241 17.22 -15.94 -18.38
N ASN A 242 17.92 -14.82 -18.50
CA ASN A 242 17.36 -13.51 -18.19
C ASN A 242 16.63 -12.98 -19.43
N VAL A 243 15.44 -12.44 -19.20
CA VAL A 243 14.59 -11.84 -20.22
C VAL A 243 14.36 -10.38 -19.88
N VAL A 244 14.59 -9.50 -20.86
CA VAL A 244 14.26 -8.08 -20.75
C VAL A 244 12.76 -7.93 -20.98
N LEU A 245 12.03 -7.45 -19.96
CA LEU A 245 10.65 -7.01 -20.11
C LEU A 245 10.64 -5.55 -20.51
N ALA A 246 10.02 -5.23 -21.64
CA ALA A 246 9.91 -3.88 -22.16
C ALA A 246 8.44 -3.51 -22.38
N PHE A 247 8.01 -2.41 -21.78
CA PHE A 247 6.64 -1.92 -21.82
C PHE A 247 6.56 -0.75 -22.82
N LYS A 248 5.68 -0.90 -23.81
CA LYS A 248 5.41 0.11 -24.84
C LYS A 248 3.95 0.55 -24.70
N CYS A 249 3.73 1.85 -24.49
CA CYS A 249 2.39 2.44 -24.49
C CYS A 249 2.06 2.89 -25.91
N ALA A 250 0.98 2.37 -26.50
CA ALA A 250 0.54 2.71 -27.86
C ALA A 250 -0.25 4.04 -27.94
N GLY A 251 -0.17 4.90 -26.92
CA GLY A 251 -0.81 6.22 -26.92
C GLY A 251 -2.26 6.26 -26.44
N LEU A 252 -2.82 5.14 -25.96
CA LEU A 252 -4.16 5.10 -25.36
C LEU A 252 -4.11 5.46 -23.87
N SER A 253 -5.07 6.27 -23.41
CA SER A 253 -5.12 6.79 -22.04
C SER A 253 -5.53 5.75 -21.00
N GLU A 254 -6.23 4.68 -21.40
CA GLU A 254 -6.62 3.57 -20.53
C GLU A 254 -6.49 2.23 -21.28
N VAL A 255 -5.81 1.25 -20.67
CA VAL A 255 -5.72 -0.12 -21.21
C VAL A 255 -6.88 -0.91 -20.62
N GLN A 256 -7.81 -1.37 -21.45
CA GLN A 256 -8.90 -2.24 -21.00
C GLN A 256 -8.40 -3.68 -20.73
N PRO A 257 -9.07 -4.45 -19.86
CA PRO A 257 -8.79 -5.88 -19.70
C PRO A 257 -8.84 -6.60 -21.07
N GLY A 258 -7.73 -7.23 -21.46
CA GLY A 258 -7.59 -7.91 -22.76
C GLY A 258 -6.93 -7.09 -23.89
N GLN A 259 -6.58 -5.82 -23.66
CA GLN A 259 -5.79 -5.02 -24.62
C GLN A 259 -4.28 -5.17 -24.44
N VAL A 260 -3.83 -5.65 -23.27
CA VAL A 260 -2.43 -5.97 -23.02
C VAL A 260 -2.00 -7.14 -23.92
N LYS A 261 -1.11 -6.88 -24.88
CA LYS A 261 -0.54 -7.94 -25.73
C LYS A 261 0.89 -8.21 -25.31
N ILE A 262 1.16 -9.46 -24.94
CA ILE A 262 2.48 -9.90 -24.50
C ILE A 262 3.09 -10.79 -25.58
N TYR A 263 4.22 -10.36 -26.10
CA TYR A 263 4.96 -11.09 -27.13
C TYR A 263 6.35 -11.42 -26.61
N ARG A 264 6.81 -12.65 -26.85
CA ARG A 264 8.19 -13.03 -26.55
C ARG A 264 8.96 -13.31 -27.84
N ARG A 265 10.12 -12.67 -27.97
CA ARG A 265 11.09 -12.89 -29.06
C ARG A 265 12.47 -13.09 -28.43
N GLY A 266 12.92 -14.34 -28.35
CA GLY A 266 14.18 -14.69 -27.70
C GLY A 266 14.23 -14.26 -26.23
N ASN A 267 15.24 -13.46 -25.89
CA ASN A 267 15.49 -12.91 -24.56
C ASN A 267 14.75 -11.58 -24.28
N ARG A 268 13.79 -11.19 -25.13
CA ARG A 268 12.98 -9.99 -24.94
C ARG A 268 11.50 -10.35 -24.89
N MET A 269 10.80 -9.85 -23.87
CA MET A 269 9.36 -9.93 -23.73
C MET A 269 8.79 -8.51 -23.82
N GLU A 270 8.07 -8.24 -24.91
CA GLU A 270 7.44 -6.95 -25.13
C GLU A 270 5.99 -6.98 -24.65
N VAL A 271 5.64 -6.00 -23.82
CA VAL A 271 4.29 -5.76 -23.34
C VAL A 271 3.78 -4.51 -24.05
N VAL A 272 2.80 -4.68 -24.92
CA VAL A 272 2.14 -3.59 -25.62
C VAL A 272 0.84 -3.28 -24.91
N LEU A 273 0.73 -2.03 -24.45
CA LEU A 273 -0.37 -1.45 -23.71
C LEU A 273 -1.23 -0.57 -24.63
#